data_AF-A0A318PW00-F1
#
_entry.id   AF-A0A318PW00-F1
#
_cell.length_a   1.000
_cell.length_b   1.000
_cell.length_c   1.000
_cell.angle_alpha   90.00
_cell.angle_beta   90.00
_cell.angle_gamma   90.00
#
_symmetry.space_group_name_H-M   'P 1'
#
loop_
_entity.id
_entity.type
_entity.pdbx_description
1 polymer ?
#
loop_
_entity_poly.entity_id
_entity_poly.type
_entity_poly.pdbx_seq_one_letter_code
_entity_poly.pdbx_strand_id
1 'polypeptide(L)'
;MNGETDIPPNAPAPLSPPECDLRGYDFMPLFGHRLFCGRLYTQCTDAEFRAALRLWWAAWNQVPAGSLPRDDRALATLADFGRDLRAWRRVRGRALDGFVACSDGRLYHPLLAREAVRAHVGRLRAQRRRNDDAERLRRWRDARADALDMPSDTHDNTPAKRVSSGVDSNSQSDSDPTAARPAARPPGAGARDVAGMIARTGDLTGRGTRQARALVGQWMKMAGDDAALLDGVLHDAQALRPADPVAWVRASLHQRTGGDGTARATHLAAWDAIPNLRGI
;
A
#
# COMPACT_ATOMS: atom_id res chain seq x y z
N MET A 1 23.92 37.97 24.68
CA MET A 1 24.94 36.90 24.58
C MET A 1 24.48 35.98 23.47
N ASN A 2 24.97 36.28 22.26
CA ASN A 2 24.56 35.62 21.03
C ASN A 2 25.28 34.27 20.99
N GLY A 3 24.53 33.17 21.06
CA GLY A 3 25.06 31.84 20.84
C GLY A 3 25.38 31.71 19.36
N GLU A 4 26.60 32.08 18.99
CA GLU A 4 27.20 31.85 17.68
C GLU A 4 26.87 30.42 17.26
N THR A 5 26.18 30.32 16.13
CA THR A 5 25.75 29.08 15.53
C THR A 5 26.97 28.31 15.04
N ASP A 6 27.63 27.57 15.92
CA ASP A 6 28.84 26.82 15.62
C ASP A 6 28.48 25.63 14.71
N ILE A 7 28.47 25.87 13.41
CA ILE A 7 28.40 24.83 12.38
C ILE A 7 29.82 24.30 12.28
N PRO A 8 30.07 22.99 12.43
CA PRO A 8 31.43 22.48 12.37
C PRO A 8 32.06 22.89 11.03
N PRO A 9 33.33 23.32 11.02
CA PRO A 9 33.98 23.89 9.82
C PRO A 9 34.04 22.93 8.62
N ASN A 10 33.76 21.65 8.84
CA ASN A 10 33.65 20.61 7.81
C ASN A 10 32.25 19.94 7.80
N ALA A 11 31.20 20.71 8.03
CA ALA A 11 29.83 20.20 7.98
C ALA A 11 29.49 19.69 6.58
N PRO A 12 28.82 18.52 6.45
CA PRO A 12 28.39 18.01 5.16
C PRO A 12 27.36 18.92 4.50
N ALA A 13 27.27 18.84 3.18
CA ALA A 13 26.17 19.46 2.44
C ALA A 13 24.81 18.91 2.89
N PRO A 14 23.70 19.65 2.68
CA PRO A 14 22.35 19.18 2.96
C PRO A 14 22.06 17.81 2.35
N LEU A 15 21.47 16.91 3.12
CA LEU A 15 21.24 15.52 2.69
C LEU A 15 19.99 15.32 1.84
N SER A 16 19.13 16.35 1.75
CA SER A 16 18.04 16.42 0.79
C SER A 16 17.99 17.80 0.12
N PRO A 17 17.54 17.88 -1.15
CA PRO A 17 17.44 19.14 -1.88
C PRO A 17 16.54 20.17 -1.18
N PRO A 18 16.81 21.47 -1.32
CA PRO A 18 16.02 22.52 -0.67
C PRO A 18 14.52 22.47 -0.99
N GLU A 19 14.18 22.03 -2.20
CA GLU A 19 12.82 21.89 -2.73
C GLU A 19 12.11 20.58 -2.34
N CYS A 20 12.80 19.68 -1.62
CA CYS A 20 12.25 18.39 -1.21
C CYS A 20 11.09 18.60 -0.23
N ASP A 21 9.86 18.64 -0.75
CA ASP A 21 8.64 18.83 0.01
C ASP A 21 7.79 17.55 0.00
N LEU A 22 7.50 17.04 1.20
CA LEU A 22 6.67 15.87 1.46
C LEU A 22 5.48 16.17 2.37
N ARG A 23 5.16 17.44 2.62
CA ARG A 23 3.93 17.80 3.34
C ARG A 23 2.71 17.17 2.63
N GLY A 24 1.77 16.67 3.41
CA GLY A 24 0.61 15.91 2.91
C GLY A 24 0.91 14.50 2.40
N TYR A 25 2.13 13.96 2.62
CA TYR A 25 2.41 12.55 2.40
C TYR A 25 2.29 11.78 3.72
N ASP A 26 1.22 11.00 3.87
CA ASP A 26 0.93 10.30 5.12
C ASP A 26 1.83 9.08 5.35
N PHE A 27 2.45 8.56 4.28
CA PHE A 27 3.33 7.41 4.37
C PHE A 27 4.78 7.83 4.62
N MET A 28 5.30 7.50 5.81
CA MET A 28 6.73 7.57 6.14
C MET A 28 7.26 6.16 6.47
N PRO A 29 8.31 5.67 5.80
CA PRO A 29 8.87 4.35 6.10
C PRO A 29 9.60 4.36 7.45
N LEU A 30 9.04 3.65 8.44
CA LEU A 30 9.64 3.53 9.79
C LEU A 30 10.69 2.43 9.92
N PHE A 31 10.81 1.55 8.92
CA PHE A 31 11.74 0.42 8.93
C PHE A 31 11.66 -0.39 10.23
N GLY A 32 10.46 -0.89 10.57
CA GLY A 32 10.13 -1.43 11.90
C GLY A 32 11.17 -2.39 12.47
N HIS A 33 11.68 -3.35 11.69
CA HIS A 33 12.73 -4.26 12.17
C HIS A 33 14.00 -3.50 12.63
N ARG A 34 14.47 -2.52 11.85
CA ARG A 34 15.65 -1.71 12.22
C ARG A 34 15.39 -0.79 13.40
N LEU A 35 14.18 -0.23 13.48
CA LEU A 35 13.78 0.63 14.60
C LEU A 35 13.78 -0.17 15.91
N PHE A 36 13.06 -1.30 15.94
CA PHE A 36 12.83 -2.09 17.16
C PHE A 36 14.02 -2.98 17.55
N CYS A 37 14.90 -3.33 16.62
CA CYS A 37 16.16 -4.05 16.94
C CYS A 37 17.37 -3.10 17.09
N GLY A 38 17.19 -1.79 16.88
CA GLY A 38 18.27 -0.80 16.87
C GLY A 38 18.65 -0.27 18.26
N ARG A 39 19.75 0.48 18.31
CA ARG A 39 20.24 1.15 19.53
C ARG A 39 19.21 2.11 20.13
N LEU A 40 18.44 2.81 19.29
CA LEU A 40 17.41 3.74 19.75
C LEU A 40 16.37 3.03 20.63
N TYR A 41 15.78 1.93 20.18
CA TYR A 41 14.75 1.22 20.95
C TYR A 41 15.33 0.50 22.19
N THR A 42 16.54 -0.05 22.08
CA THR A 42 17.15 -0.84 23.17
C THR A 42 17.74 0.00 24.29
N GLN A 43 18.13 1.26 24.02
CA GLN A 43 18.85 2.10 24.98
C GLN A 43 18.06 3.33 25.45
N CYS A 44 16.95 3.67 24.80
CA CYS A 44 16.16 4.84 25.18
C CYS A 44 15.13 4.51 26.26
N THR A 45 14.85 5.53 27.08
CA THR A 45 13.63 5.59 27.90
C THR A 45 12.41 5.86 27.03
N ASP A 46 11.21 5.59 27.56
CA ASP A 46 9.94 5.85 26.85
C ASP A 46 9.80 7.31 26.40
N ALA A 47 10.28 8.25 27.22
CA ALA A 47 10.23 9.67 26.91
C ALA A 47 11.18 10.04 25.75
N GLU A 48 12.37 9.46 25.73
CA GLU A 48 13.35 9.65 24.65
C GLU A 48 12.86 9.01 23.35
N PHE A 49 12.32 7.79 23.40
CA PHE A 49 11.81 7.09 22.22
C PHE A 49 10.61 7.83 21.60
N ARG A 50 9.65 8.27 22.43
CA ARG A 50 8.52 9.11 21.96
C ARG A 50 9.02 10.39 21.30
N ALA A 51 9.98 11.07 21.92
CA ALA A 51 10.57 12.30 21.38
C ALA A 51 11.26 12.06 20.03
N ALA A 52 12.07 10.99 19.93
CA ALA A 52 12.74 10.61 18.69
C ALA A 52 11.75 10.35 17.56
N LEU A 53 10.70 9.54 17.82
CA LEU A 53 9.69 9.21 16.81
C LEU A 53 8.90 10.45 16.37
N ARG A 54 8.55 11.36 17.30
CA ARG A 54 7.93 12.64 16.98
C ARG A 54 8.84 13.51 16.11
N LEU A 55 10.13 13.56 16.42
CA LEU A 55 11.10 14.32 15.63
C LEU A 55 11.34 13.72 14.24
N TRP A 56 11.32 12.40 14.10
CA TRP A 56 11.40 11.75 12.79
C TRP A 56 10.21 12.12 11.90
N TRP A 57 9.00 12.06 12.46
CA TRP A 57 7.80 12.48 11.74
C TRP A 57 7.80 13.98 11.44
N ALA A 58 8.24 14.81 12.38
CA ALA A 58 8.39 16.24 12.17
C ALA A 58 9.39 16.52 11.03
N ALA A 59 10.54 15.82 11.01
CA ALA A 59 11.56 15.97 10.00
C ALA A 59 11.05 15.62 8.60
N TRP A 60 10.25 14.56 8.49
CA TRP A 60 9.60 14.15 7.24
C TRP A 60 8.69 15.24 6.65
N ASN A 61 8.08 16.05 7.51
CA ASN A 61 7.15 17.11 7.12
C ASN A 61 7.80 18.51 7.01
N GLN A 62 9.10 18.64 7.27
CA GLN A 62 9.84 19.88 7.01
C GLN A 62 10.09 20.09 5.52
N VAL A 63 10.48 21.31 5.16
CA VAL A 63 11.09 21.63 3.88
C VAL A 63 12.46 22.24 4.21
N PRO A 64 13.57 21.53 3.92
CA PRO A 64 13.66 20.25 3.21
C PRO A 64 13.20 19.03 4.04
N ALA A 65 12.57 18.05 3.40
CA ALA A 65 12.10 16.84 4.08
C ALA A 65 13.29 15.97 4.54
N GLY A 66 13.18 15.42 5.74
CA GLY A 66 14.26 14.71 6.44
C GLY A 66 15.19 15.61 7.26
N SER A 67 14.86 16.90 7.37
CA SER A 67 15.63 17.88 8.15
C SER A 67 14.85 18.41 9.36
N LEU A 68 15.53 18.99 10.33
CA LEU A 68 14.97 19.69 11.48
C LEU A 68 15.66 21.05 11.68
N PRO A 69 14.96 22.04 12.27
CA PRO A 69 15.63 23.21 12.81
C PRO A 69 16.59 22.82 13.94
N ARG A 70 17.62 23.63 14.17
CA ARG A 70 18.60 23.40 15.24
C ARG A 70 18.25 24.09 16.56
N ASP A 71 17.32 25.04 16.53
CA ASP A 71 16.89 25.78 17.72
C ASP A 71 16.14 24.88 18.71
N ASP A 72 16.54 24.94 19.98
CA ASP A 72 16.03 24.08 21.04
C ASP A 72 14.54 24.33 21.34
N ARG A 73 14.01 25.54 21.16
CA ARG A 73 12.58 25.82 21.38
C ARG A 73 11.74 25.22 20.27
N ALA A 74 12.19 25.34 19.02
CA ALA A 74 11.55 24.68 17.89
C ALA A 74 11.56 23.16 18.09
N LEU A 75 12.71 22.58 18.43
CA LEU A 75 12.84 21.14 18.67
C LEU A 75 11.98 20.65 19.84
N ALA A 76 11.95 21.37 20.97
CA ALA A 76 11.08 21.03 22.10
C ALA A 76 9.59 21.03 21.72
N THR A 77 9.18 21.98 20.87
CA THR A 77 7.80 22.03 20.36
C THR A 77 7.50 20.83 19.46
N LEU A 78 8.39 20.52 18.51
CA LEU A 78 8.24 19.37 17.60
C LEU A 78 8.25 18.02 18.34
N ALA A 79 9.02 17.92 19.43
CA ALA A 79 9.15 16.74 20.28
C ALA A 79 8.03 16.62 21.34
N ASP A 80 7.01 17.48 21.31
CA ASP A 80 5.84 17.46 22.23
C ASP A 80 6.14 17.89 23.69
N PHE A 81 7.23 18.63 23.92
CA PHE A 81 7.55 19.25 25.21
C PHE A 81 7.08 20.71 25.31
N GLY A 82 6.80 21.35 24.18
CA GLY A 82 6.36 22.74 24.11
C GLY A 82 7.37 23.70 24.76
N ARG A 83 6.96 24.36 25.85
CA ARG A 83 7.80 25.33 26.57
C ARG A 83 8.71 24.72 27.64
N ASP A 84 8.58 23.42 27.96
CA ASP A 84 9.43 22.76 28.96
C ASP A 84 10.80 22.38 28.38
N LEU A 85 11.66 23.39 28.24
CA LEU A 85 13.04 23.22 27.77
C LEU A 85 13.90 22.40 28.73
N ARG A 86 13.55 22.34 30.02
CA ARG A 86 14.32 21.55 31.00
C ARG A 86 14.09 20.06 30.77
N ALA A 87 12.83 19.65 30.57
CA ALA A 87 12.52 18.27 30.21
C ALA A 87 13.08 17.89 28.84
N TRP A 88 12.95 18.77 27.84
CA TRP A 88 13.53 18.56 26.51
C TRP A 88 15.04 18.28 26.57
N ARG A 89 15.80 19.12 27.28
CA ARG A 89 17.27 18.98 27.35
C ARG A 89 17.73 17.64 27.95
N ARG A 90 16.93 17.02 28.82
CA ARG A 90 17.25 15.69 29.39
C ARG A 90 17.19 14.59 28.34
N VAL A 91 16.25 14.67 27.39
CA VAL A 91 16.04 13.64 26.36
C VAL A 91 16.71 13.96 25.02
N ARG A 92 17.06 15.24 24.79
CA ARG A 92 17.57 15.79 23.52
C ARG A 92 18.68 14.94 22.90
N GLY A 93 19.65 14.52 23.72
CA GLY A 93 20.81 13.77 23.24
C GLY A 93 20.42 12.46 22.55
N ARG A 94 19.49 11.70 23.15
CA ARG A 94 18.98 10.45 22.57
C ARG A 94 17.93 10.68 21.49
N ALA A 95 17.08 11.69 21.66
CA ALA A 95 16.04 12.01 20.68
C ALA A 95 16.59 12.47 19.33
N LEU A 96 17.78 13.09 19.31
CA LEU A 96 18.49 13.52 18.12
C LEU A 96 19.60 12.55 17.69
N ASP A 97 19.65 11.34 18.26
CA ASP A 97 20.65 10.35 17.86
C ASP A 97 20.53 10.04 16.35
N GLY A 98 21.68 10.01 15.66
CA GLY A 98 21.74 9.85 14.20
C GLY A 98 21.44 11.10 13.36
N PHE A 99 21.07 12.24 13.97
CA PHE A 99 20.99 13.51 13.24
C PHE A 99 22.37 14.15 13.09
N VAL A 100 22.64 14.71 11.91
CA VAL A 100 23.89 15.36 11.53
C VAL A 100 23.62 16.82 11.20
N ALA A 101 24.45 17.73 11.73
CA ALA A 101 24.38 19.14 11.35
C ALA A 101 25.00 19.34 9.97
N CYS A 102 24.23 19.95 9.06
CA CYS A 102 24.68 20.27 7.71
C CYS A 102 25.05 21.75 7.57
N SER A 103 25.72 22.09 6.47
CA SER A 103 26.21 23.43 6.16
C SER A 103 25.11 24.51 6.00
N ASP A 104 23.85 24.11 5.82
CA ASP A 104 22.68 25.00 5.78
C ASP A 104 22.13 25.35 7.17
N GLY A 105 22.80 24.89 8.24
CA GLY A 105 22.40 25.16 9.62
C GLY A 105 21.26 24.29 10.14
N ARG A 106 20.84 23.26 9.40
CA ARG A 106 19.79 22.32 9.80
C ARG A 106 20.37 20.98 10.24
N LEU A 107 19.56 20.20 10.97
CA LEU A 107 19.89 18.84 11.38
C LEU A 107 19.23 17.85 10.42
N TYR A 108 19.99 16.95 9.82
CA TYR A 108 19.47 15.94 8.90
C TYR A 108 19.65 14.54 9.47
N HIS A 109 18.63 13.70 9.31
CA HIS A 109 18.77 12.27 9.57
C HIS A 109 19.07 11.56 8.24
N PRO A 110 20.25 10.95 8.04
CA PRO A 110 20.67 10.42 6.74
C PRO A 110 19.67 9.45 6.10
N LEU A 111 19.11 8.54 6.91
CA LEU A 111 18.10 7.60 6.46
C LEU A 111 16.78 8.28 6.06
N LEU A 112 16.27 9.24 6.84
CA LEU A 112 15.03 9.95 6.50
C LEU A 112 15.23 10.83 5.26
N ALA A 113 16.36 11.53 5.16
CA ALA A 113 16.68 12.37 4.01
C ALA A 113 16.77 11.53 2.72
N ARG A 114 17.44 10.38 2.76
CA ARG A 114 17.51 9.46 1.61
C ARG A 114 16.12 8.99 1.16
N GLU A 115 15.28 8.55 2.09
CA GLU A 115 13.92 8.13 1.74
C GLU A 115 13.04 9.29 1.30
N ALA A 116 13.24 10.47 1.88
CA ALA A 116 12.51 11.66 1.51
C ALA A 116 12.79 12.06 0.06
N VAL A 117 14.07 12.03 -0.36
CA VAL A 117 14.47 12.24 -1.75
C VAL A 117 13.79 11.23 -2.68
N ARG A 118 13.78 9.94 -2.32
CA ARG A 118 13.11 8.90 -3.12
C ARG A 118 11.61 9.15 -3.25
N ALA A 119 10.94 9.46 -2.14
CA ALA A 119 9.51 9.75 -2.12
C ALA A 119 9.18 11.02 -2.93
N HIS A 120 10.01 12.06 -2.83
CA HIS A 120 9.83 13.32 -3.54
C HIS A 120 9.98 13.13 -5.06
N VAL A 121 11.01 12.39 -5.51
CA VAL A 121 11.15 12.01 -6.92
C VAL A 121 9.94 11.20 -7.41
N GLY A 122 9.44 10.27 -6.59
CA GLY A 122 8.22 9.51 -6.88
C GLY A 122 6.99 10.41 -7.05
N ARG A 123 6.83 11.39 -6.15
CA ARG A 123 5.76 12.41 -6.18
C ARG A 123 5.82 13.23 -7.46
N LEU A 124 6.99 13.74 -7.84
CA LEU A 124 7.18 14.52 -9.07
C LEU A 124 6.83 13.69 -10.31
N ARG A 125 7.26 12.43 -10.38
CA ARG A 125 6.92 11.53 -11.50
C ARG A 125 5.41 11.28 -11.58
N ALA A 126 4.75 11.06 -10.44
CA ALA A 126 3.31 10.85 -10.39
C ALA A 126 2.52 12.11 -10.77
N GLN A 127 3.01 13.29 -10.41
CA GLN A 127 2.42 14.57 -10.79
C GLN A 127 2.55 14.81 -12.30
N ARG A 128 3.72 14.54 -12.90
CA ARG A 128 3.92 14.65 -14.35
C ARG A 128 2.95 13.76 -15.11
N ARG A 129 2.86 12.46 -14.76
CA ARG A 129 1.90 11.53 -15.38
C ARG A 129 0.46 12.05 -15.30
N ARG A 130 0.03 12.54 -14.13
CA ARG A 130 -1.31 13.11 -13.95
C ARG A 130 -1.55 14.32 -14.86
N ASN A 131 -0.55 15.19 -15.03
CA ASN A 131 -0.66 16.34 -15.91
C ASN A 131 -0.72 15.92 -17.38
N ASP A 132 0.13 14.98 -17.80
CA ASP A 132 0.16 14.46 -19.17
C ASP A 132 -1.16 13.76 -19.53
N ASP A 133 -1.72 12.98 -18.61
CA ASP A 133 -3.03 12.32 -18.78
C ASP A 133 -4.17 13.36 -18.85
N ALA A 134 -4.11 14.39 -18.00
CA ALA A 134 -5.09 15.48 -18.02
C ALA A 134 -5.03 16.27 -19.33
N GLU A 135 -3.83 16.53 -19.86
CA GLU A 135 -3.64 17.19 -21.15
C GLU A 135 -4.13 16.32 -22.32
N ARG A 136 -3.79 15.02 -22.31
CA ARG A 136 -4.30 14.06 -23.31
C ARG A 136 -5.82 14.02 -23.32
N LEU A 137 -6.44 13.99 -22.15
CA LEU A 137 -7.90 13.98 -22.02
C LEU A 137 -8.53 15.30 -22.49
N ARG A 138 -7.89 16.45 -22.24
CA ARG A 138 -8.33 17.74 -22.80
C ARG A 138 -8.29 17.73 -24.33
N ARG A 139 -7.14 17.38 -24.92
CA ARG A 139 -6.99 17.28 -26.39
C ARG A 139 -8.00 16.33 -27.03
N TRP A 140 -8.29 15.19 -26.39
CA TRP A 140 -9.31 14.26 -26.87
C TRP A 140 -10.73 14.85 -26.81
N ARG A 141 -11.06 15.63 -25.77
CA ARG A 141 -12.35 16.33 -25.66
C ARG A 141 -12.49 17.42 -26.72
N ASP A 142 -11.45 18.21 -26.93
CA ASP A 142 -11.44 19.30 -27.91
C ASP A 142 -11.62 18.75 -29.33
N ALA A 143 -10.83 17.73 -29.71
CA ALA A 143 -10.97 17.08 -31.03
C ALA A 143 -12.35 16.44 -31.26
N ARG A 144 -13.00 15.95 -30.20
CA ARG A 144 -14.37 15.41 -30.29
C ARG A 144 -15.41 16.51 -30.41
N ALA A 145 -15.20 17.67 -29.79
CA ALA A 145 -16.07 18.83 -29.95
C ALA A 145 -16.01 19.35 -31.39
N ASP A 146 -14.80 19.49 -31.94
CA ASP A 146 -14.60 19.90 -33.35
C ASP A 146 -15.26 18.94 -34.34
N ALA A 147 -15.20 17.63 -34.07
CA ALA A 147 -15.83 16.62 -34.93
C ALA A 147 -17.37 16.63 -34.88
N LEU A 148 -17.98 17.15 -33.80
CA LEU A 148 -19.43 17.27 -33.66
C LEU A 148 -19.97 18.57 -34.30
N ASP A 149 -19.11 19.56 -34.54
CA ASP A 149 -19.46 20.84 -35.17
C ASP A 149 -19.28 20.82 -36.70
N MET A 150 -18.90 19.67 -37.27
CA MET A 150 -18.87 19.45 -38.71
C MET A 150 -20.28 19.15 -39.23
N PRO A 151 -20.78 19.84 -40.29
CA PRO A 151 -22.06 19.53 -40.89
C PRO A 151 -22.03 18.09 -41.43
N SER A 152 -22.90 17.25 -40.88
CA SER A 152 -23.05 15.87 -41.31
C SER A 152 -23.76 15.82 -42.67
N ASP A 153 -23.01 15.92 -43.78
CA ASP A 153 -23.46 15.50 -45.11
C ASP A 153 -23.43 13.97 -45.21
N THR A 154 -24.24 13.29 -44.40
CA THR A 154 -24.47 11.86 -44.55
C THR A 154 -25.97 11.63 -44.71
N HIS A 155 -26.34 11.34 -45.96
CA HIS A 155 -27.68 10.92 -46.33
C HIS A 155 -28.14 9.76 -45.45
N ASP A 156 -29.36 9.94 -44.96
CA ASP A 156 -30.21 8.99 -44.27
C ASP A 156 -30.27 7.64 -45.02
N ASN A 157 -29.89 6.54 -44.35
CA ASN A 157 -30.45 5.20 -44.53
C ASN A 157 -29.68 4.16 -43.71
N THR A 158 -30.16 3.85 -42.50
CA THR A 158 -30.08 2.49 -41.92
C THR A 158 -31.19 2.33 -40.88
N PRO A 159 -32.13 1.36 -41.01
CA PRO A 159 -33.22 1.21 -40.07
C PRO A 159 -32.74 0.56 -38.76
N ALA A 160 -33.06 1.21 -37.65
CA ALA A 160 -32.79 0.74 -36.29
C ALA A 160 -33.57 -0.54 -35.97
N LYS A 161 -32.86 -1.67 -35.84
CA LYS A 161 -33.43 -2.90 -35.28
C LYS A 161 -33.51 -2.79 -33.76
N ARG A 162 -34.65 -2.29 -33.27
CA ARG A 162 -35.10 -2.37 -31.88
C ARG A 162 -35.25 -3.85 -31.49
N VAL A 163 -34.48 -4.34 -30.52
CA VAL A 163 -34.81 -5.56 -29.78
C VAL A 163 -35.20 -5.16 -28.37
N SER A 164 -36.49 -5.24 -28.11
CA SER A 164 -37.13 -4.96 -26.83
C SER A 164 -36.86 -6.07 -25.81
N SER A 165 -36.74 -5.64 -24.56
CA SER A 165 -36.96 -6.41 -23.34
C SER A 165 -38.27 -7.19 -23.35
N GLY A 166 -38.23 -8.45 -22.87
CA GLY A 166 -39.40 -9.26 -22.56
C GLY A 166 -39.09 -10.15 -21.36
N VAL A 167 -39.66 -9.78 -20.22
CA VAL A 167 -39.81 -10.59 -19.01
C VAL A 167 -40.94 -11.59 -19.25
N ASP A 168 -40.88 -12.74 -18.57
CA ASP A 168 -41.96 -13.66 -18.15
C ASP A 168 -41.55 -15.12 -18.42
N SER A 169 -41.95 -16.15 -17.69
CA SER A 169 -42.44 -16.36 -16.33
C SER A 169 -42.59 -17.88 -16.22
N ASN A 170 -42.42 -18.43 -15.02
CA ASN A 170 -43.05 -19.67 -14.53
C ASN A 170 -42.60 -21.04 -15.10
N SER A 171 -42.17 -21.95 -14.21
CA SER A 171 -43.03 -23.06 -13.74
C SER A 171 -42.29 -23.98 -12.77
N GLN A 172 -42.99 -24.29 -11.68
CA GLN A 172 -42.67 -25.23 -10.61
C GLN A 172 -42.66 -26.68 -11.10
N SER A 173 -41.92 -27.56 -10.39
CA SER A 173 -42.51 -28.80 -9.84
C SER A 173 -41.49 -29.59 -9.02
N ASP A 174 -41.93 -29.95 -7.81
CA ASP A 174 -41.40 -30.91 -6.84
C ASP A 174 -41.03 -32.26 -7.48
N SER A 175 -40.14 -33.11 -6.95
CA SER A 175 -40.32 -33.85 -5.70
C SER A 175 -39.13 -34.80 -5.44
N ASP A 176 -38.79 -34.96 -4.16
CA ASP A 176 -38.04 -36.09 -3.54
C ASP A 176 -39.07 -37.21 -3.17
N PRO A 177 -38.76 -38.45 -2.68
CA PRO A 177 -37.48 -38.96 -2.16
C PRO A 177 -37.16 -40.47 -2.41
N THR A 178 -36.01 -40.91 -1.86
CA THR A 178 -35.69 -42.26 -1.32
C THR A 178 -35.01 -43.28 -2.23
N ALA A 179 -33.74 -43.64 -1.92
CA ALA A 179 -33.37 -44.94 -1.34
C ALA A 179 -31.84 -45.18 -1.26
N ALA A 180 -31.44 -45.77 -0.13
CA ALA A 180 -30.27 -46.63 0.10
C ALA A 180 -28.84 -46.03 0.14
N ARG A 181 -28.32 -45.93 1.37
CA ARG A 181 -26.88 -45.99 1.70
C ARG A 181 -26.36 -47.42 1.43
N PRO A 182 -25.09 -47.55 1.02
CA PRO A 182 -24.18 -48.48 1.66
C PRO A 182 -22.97 -47.76 2.27
N ALA A 183 -22.47 -48.32 3.36
CA ALA A 183 -21.38 -47.78 4.16
C ALA A 183 -19.99 -48.13 3.60
N ALA A 184 -19.07 -47.19 3.84
CA ALA A 184 -17.63 -47.32 4.09
C ALA A 184 -16.64 -47.60 2.92
N ARG A 185 -15.85 -46.56 2.59
CA ARG A 185 -14.38 -46.62 2.37
C ARG A 185 -13.74 -45.22 2.52
N PRO A 186 -12.69 -44.99 3.34
CA PRO A 186 -11.87 -43.78 3.28
C PRO A 186 -10.58 -44.03 2.47
N PRO A 187 -9.76 -43.02 2.16
CA PRO A 187 -10.00 -41.96 1.17
C PRO A 187 -8.99 -42.04 0.01
N GLY A 188 -9.43 -41.77 -1.22
CA GLY A 188 -8.54 -41.55 -2.36
C GLY A 188 -8.33 -40.05 -2.57
N ALA A 189 -7.12 -39.56 -2.31
CA ALA A 189 -6.71 -38.22 -2.69
C ALA A 189 -6.84 -38.03 -4.21
N GLY A 190 -7.58 -37.01 -4.65
CA GLY A 190 -7.54 -36.53 -6.04
C GLY A 190 -8.87 -36.29 -6.75
N ALA A 191 -10.03 -36.50 -6.12
CA ALA A 191 -11.30 -36.09 -6.73
C ALA A 191 -11.56 -34.59 -6.47
N ARG A 192 -11.64 -33.79 -7.52
CA ARG A 192 -11.96 -32.36 -7.47
C ARG A 192 -13.35 -32.17 -6.83
N ASP A 193 -13.42 -31.77 -5.56
CA ASP A 193 -14.68 -31.46 -4.86
C ASP A 193 -15.23 -30.08 -5.27
N VAL A 194 -15.63 -29.97 -6.54
CA VAL A 194 -16.21 -28.73 -7.09
C VAL A 194 -17.55 -28.41 -6.44
N ALA A 195 -18.31 -29.42 -6.02
CA ALA A 195 -19.59 -29.24 -5.32
C ALA A 195 -19.39 -28.56 -3.96
N GLY A 196 -18.42 -29.03 -3.16
CA GLY A 196 -18.06 -28.40 -1.89
C GLY A 196 -17.52 -26.99 -2.05
N MET A 197 -16.69 -26.72 -3.06
CA MET A 197 -16.19 -25.36 -3.33
C MET A 197 -17.34 -24.37 -3.66
N ILE A 198 -18.36 -24.83 -4.40
CA ILE A 198 -19.55 -24.02 -4.72
C ILE A 198 -20.36 -23.72 -3.46
N ALA A 199 -20.58 -24.73 -2.60
CA ALA A 199 -21.28 -24.54 -1.33
C ALA A 199 -20.55 -23.55 -0.42
N ARG A 200 -19.23 -23.74 -0.21
CA ARG A 200 -18.38 -22.84 0.59
C ARG A 200 -18.40 -21.41 0.07
N THR A 201 -18.36 -21.22 -1.25
CA THR A 201 -18.43 -19.89 -1.88
C THR A 201 -19.80 -19.24 -1.67
N GLY A 202 -20.88 -20.03 -1.72
CA GLY A 202 -22.24 -19.56 -1.43
C GLY A 202 -22.35 -19.07 0.02
N ASP A 203 -21.87 -19.87 0.98
CA ASP A 203 -21.88 -19.53 2.41
C ASP A 203 -21.04 -18.29 2.72
N LEU A 204 -19.86 -18.17 2.10
CA LEU A 204 -18.96 -17.03 2.27
C LEU A 204 -19.53 -15.72 1.73
N THR A 205 -20.17 -15.76 0.56
CA THR A 205 -20.57 -14.55 -0.18
C THR A 205 -22.05 -14.20 -0.04
N GLY A 206 -22.85 -15.08 0.55
CA GLY A 206 -24.31 -14.96 0.61
C GLY A 206 -25.00 -15.08 -0.76
N ARG A 207 -24.30 -15.59 -1.78
CA ARG A 207 -24.80 -15.68 -3.16
C ARG A 207 -25.37 -17.06 -3.46
N GLY A 208 -26.45 -17.11 -4.24
CA GLY A 208 -27.05 -18.37 -4.66
C GLY A 208 -26.13 -19.23 -5.54
N THR A 209 -26.41 -20.53 -5.59
CA THR A 209 -25.58 -21.59 -6.21
C THR A 209 -25.10 -21.26 -7.63
N ARG A 210 -25.93 -20.60 -8.44
CA ARG A 210 -25.59 -20.19 -9.82
C ARG A 210 -24.47 -19.15 -9.86
N GLN A 211 -24.53 -18.15 -8.98
CA GLN A 211 -23.52 -17.09 -8.90
C GLN A 211 -22.23 -17.61 -8.22
N ALA A 212 -22.38 -18.45 -7.20
CA ALA A 212 -21.25 -19.11 -6.54
C ALA A 212 -20.47 -20.00 -7.54
N ARG A 213 -21.16 -20.76 -8.40
CA ARG A 213 -20.54 -21.55 -9.47
C ARG A 213 -19.77 -20.69 -10.48
N ALA A 214 -20.31 -19.52 -10.85
CA ALA A 214 -19.61 -18.60 -11.74
C ALA A 214 -18.32 -18.04 -11.12
N LEU A 215 -18.34 -17.71 -9.82
CA LEU A 215 -17.16 -17.25 -9.08
C LEU A 215 -16.10 -18.35 -8.96
N VAL A 216 -16.48 -19.57 -8.59
CA VAL A 216 -15.56 -20.71 -8.53
C VAL A 216 -14.91 -20.95 -9.90
N GLY A 217 -15.68 -20.87 -10.99
CA GLY A 217 -15.13 -20.99 -12.35
C GLY A 217 -14.15 -19.87 -12.71
N GLN A 218 -14.41 -18.63 -12.27
CA GLN A 218 -13.48 -17.52 -12.46
C GLN A 218 -12.19 -17.72 -11.65
N TRP A 219 -12.31 -18.13 -10.38
CA TRP A 219 -11.18 -18.33 -9.50
C TRP A 219 -10.33 -19.55 -9.86
N MET A 220 -10.94 -20.61 -10.38
CA MET A 220 -10.23 -21.78 -10.91
C MET A 220 -9.30 -21.38 -12.08
N LYS A 221 -9.78 -20.52 -12.99
CA LYS A 221 -8.94 -19.96 -14.07
C LYS A 221 -7.78 -19.11 -13.53
N MET A 222 -8.03 -18.34 -12.48
CA MET A 222 -6.99 -17.53 -11.81
C MET A 222 -5.97 -18.38 -11.05
N ALA A 223 -6.41 -19.55 -10.57
CA ALA A 223 -5.58 -20.56 -9.91
C ALA A 223 -4.78 -21.43 -10.90
N GLY A 224 -4.92 -21.23 -12.21
CA GLY A 224 -4.29 -22.08 -13.23
C GLY A 224 -4.87 -23.50 -13.28
N ASP A 225 -6.16 -23.64 -13.00
CA ASP A 225 -6.89 -24.92 -12.86
C ASP A 225 -6.41 -25.81 -11.70
N ASP A 226 -5.66 -25.23 -10.74
CA ASP A 226 -5.31 -25.89 -9.48
C ASP A 226 -6.47 -25.84 -8.47
N ALA A 227 -7.22 -26.93 -8.44
CA ALA A 227 -8.35 -27.12 -7.54
C ALA A 227 -7.94 -27.22 -6.06
N ALA A 228 -6.74 -27.73 -5.75
CA ALA A 228 -6.27 -27.88 -4.37
C ALA A 228 -5.88 -26.52 -3.78
N LEU A 229 -5.23 -25.68 -4.59
CA LEU A 229 -4.90 -24.31 -4.22
C LEU A 229 -6.16 -23.46 -3.98
N LEU A 230 -7.15 -23.55 -4.88
CA LEU A 230 -8.42 -22.85 -4.70
C LEU A 230 -9.15 -23.34 -3.45
N ASP A 231 -9.21 -24.65 -3.21
CA ASP A 231 -9.90 -25.21 -2.06
C ASP A 231 -9.27 -24.79 -0.72
N GLY A 232 -7.94 -24.74 -0.65
CA GLY A 232 -7.22 -24.23 0.52
C GLY A 232 -7.51 -22.75 0.77
N VAL A 233 -7.55 -21.93 -0.27
CA VAL A 233 -7.87 -20.49 -0.15
C VAL A 233 -9.31 -20.26 0.31
N LEU A 234 -10.26 -21.10 -0.13
CA LEU A 234 -11.65 -21.03 0.34
C LEU A 234 -11.79 -21.42 1.81
N HIS A 235 -11.05 -22.43 2.28
CA HIS A 235 -10.99 -22.77 3.70
C HIS A 235 -10.41 -21.62 4.54
N ASP A 236 -9.33 -21.00 4.08
CA ASP A 236 -8.72 -19.85 4.76
C ASP A 236 -9.72 -18.68 4.86
N ALA A 237 -10.48 -18.41 3.79
CA ALA A 237 -11.52 -17.39 3.78
C ALA A 237 -12.65 -17.69 4.79
N GLN A 238 -13.05 -18.96 4.95
CA GLN A 238 -14.07 -19.37 5.92
C GLN A 238 -13.62 -19.19 7.36
N ALA A 239 -12.34 -19.48 7.65
CA ALA A 239 -11.76 -19.29 8.96
C ALA A 239 -11.65 -17.80 9.34
N LEU A 240 -11.25 -16.95 8.38
CA LEU A 240 -10.97 -15.53 8.63
C LEU A 240 -12.19 -14.61 8.53
N ARG A 241 -13.26 -15.05 7.83
CA ARG A 241 -14.49 -14.28 7.57
C ARG A 241 -14.22 -12.80 7.20
N PRO A 242 -13.49 -12.54 6.10
CA PRO A 242 -13.17 -11.18 5.69
C PRO A 242 -14.42 -10.37 5.33
N ALA A 243 -14.37 -9.05 5.54
CA ALA A 243 -15.49 -8.14 5.23
C ALA A 243 -15.88 -8.12 3.74
N ASP A 244 -14.92 -8.36 2.84
CA ASP A 244 -15.18 -8.63 1.41
C ASP A 244 -14.50 -9.96 0.99
N PRO A 245 -15.24 -11.08 1.02
CA PRO A 245 -14.72 -12.40 0.67
C PRO A 245 -14.28 -12.51 -0.79
N VAL A 246 -14.89 -11.77 -1.71
CA VAL A 246 -14.57 -11.87 -3.14
C VAL A 246 -13.25 -11.18 -3.45
N ALA A 247 -13.04 -9.98 -2.90
CA ALA A 247 -11.77 -9.27 -3.05
C ALA A 247 -10.62 -10.03 -2.36
N TRP A 248 -10.88 -10.58 -1.17
CA TRP A 248 -9.88 -11.33 -0.41
C TRP A 248 -9.42 -12.60 -1.13
N VAL A 249 -10.34 -13.43 -1.63
CA VAL A 249 -10.00 -14.66 -2.38
C VAL A 249 -9.22 -14.32 -3.64
N ARG A 250 -9.62 -13.28 -4.39
CA ARG A 250 -8.87 -12.83 -5.58
C ARG A 250 -7.45 -12.41 -5.21
N ALA A 251 -7.25 -11.62 -4.16
CA ALA A 251 -5.93 -11.17 -3.73
C ALA A 251 -5.04 -12.35 -3.30
N SER A 252 -5.60 -13.28 -2.52
CA SER A 252 -4.90 -14.50 -2.06
C SER A 252 -4.48 -15.40 -3.23
N LEU A 253 -5.33 -15.54 -4.26
CA LEU A 253 -4.98 -16.30 -5.46
C LEU A 253 -3.84 -15.63 -6.24
N HIS A 254 -3.92 -14.32 -6.51
CA HIS A 254 -2.85 -13.61 -7.20
C HIS A 254 -1.50 -13.68 -6.46
N GLN A 255 -1.50 -13.65 -5.13
CA GLN A 255 -0.29 -13.78 -4.33
C GLN A 255 0.33 -15.18 -4.43
N ARG A 256 -0.50 -16.22 -4.57
CA ARG A 256 -0.07 -17.62 -4.62
C ARG A 256 0.23 -18.12 -6.04
N THR A 257 -0.37 -17.52 -7.07
CA THR A 257 -0.11 -17.86 -8.49
C THR A 257 0.85 -16.91 -9.20
N GLY A 258 0.87 -15.63 -8.81
CA GLY A 258 1.84 -14.62 -9.29
C GLY A 258 3.07 -14.47 -8.39
N GLY A 259 3.14 -15.26 -7.32
CA GLY A 259 4.23 -15.28 -6.35
C GLY A 259 5.43 -16.06 -6.85
N ASP A 260 6.03 -15.60 -7.95
CA ASP A 260 7.41 -15.93 -8.25
C ASP A 260 8.22 -15.52 -7.01
N GLY A 261 8.88 -16.49 -6.35
CA GLY A 261 9.66 -16.28 -5.13
C GLY A 261 10.66 -15.12 -5.25
N THR A 262 10.96 -14.74 -6.50
CA THR A 262 11.55 -13.51 -6.99
C THR A 262 10.97 -12.25 -6.35
N ALA A 263 9.68 -11.97 -6.24
CA ALA A 263 9.23 -10.66 -5.70
C ALA A 263 9.53 -10.51 -4.20
N ARG A 264 9.35 -11.58 -3.41
CA ARG A 264 9.68 -11.60 -1.98
C ARG A 264 11.20 -11.68 -1.76
N ALA A 265 11.93 -12.42 -2.61
CA ALA A 265 13.38 -12.49 -2.61
C ALA A 265 14.04 -11.21 -3.15
N THR A 266 13.41 -10.47 -4.07
CA THR A 266 13.88 -9.18 -4.61
C THR A 266 13.56 -8.08 -3.62
N HIS A 267 12.43 -8.16 -2.92
CA HIS A 267 12.15 -7.32 -1.76
C HIS A 267 13.23 -7.55 -0.69
N LEU A 268 13.50 -8.79 -0.28
CA LEU A 268 14.55 -9.13 0.70
C LEU A 268 15.98 -8.81 0.21
N ALA A 269 16.31 -9.07 -1.05
CA ALA A 269 17.62 -8.75 -1.63
C ALA A 269 17.84 -7.23 -1.78
N ALA A 270 16.78 -6.44 -1.97
CA ALA A 270 16.85 -4.98 -1.91
C ALA A 270 17.18 -4.47 -0.49
N TRP A 271 16.92 -5.27 0.55
CA TRP A 271 17.37 -4.99 1.92
C TRP A 271 18.80 -5.43 2.18
N ASP A 272 19.27 -6.49 1.53
CA ASP A 272 20.67 -6.96 1.59
C ASP A 272 21.64 -6.05 0.82
N ALA A 273 21.16 -5.33 -0.19
CA ALA A 273 21.94 -4.34 -0.95
C ALA A 273 22.21 -3.02 -0.20
N ILE A 274 21.74 -2.88 1.05
CA ILE A 274 22.04 -1.72 1.89
C ILE A 274 23.41 -1.99 2.54
N PRO A 275 24.48 -1.21 2.22
CA PRO A 275 25.80 -1.44 2.77
C PRO A 275 25.74 -1.44 4.31
N ASN A 276 26.43 -2.39 4.93
CA ASN A 276 26.69 -2.40 6.36
C ASN A 276 27.49 -1.13 6.72
N LEU A 277 26.78 -0.04 6.99
CA LEU A 277 27.35 1.15 7.61
C LEU A 277 27.58 0.81 9.08
N ARG A 278 28.73 0.19 9.36
CA ARG A 278 29.30 0.14 10.70
C ARG A 278 29.51 1.58 11.17
N GLY A 279 28.70 2.01 12.12
CA GLY A 279 28.75 3.36 12.67
C GLY A 279 27.37 3.86 13.11
N ILE A 280 26.70 3.11 14.00
CA ILE A 280 25.66 3.63 14.90
C ILE A 280 26.01 3.15 16.28
#